data_AF-E9PK48-F1
#
_entry.id   AF-E9PK48-F1
#
_cell.length_a   1.000
_cell.length_b   1.000
_cell.length_c   1.000
_cell.angle_alpha   90.00
_cell.angle_beta   90.00
_cell.angle_gamma   90.00
#
_symmetry.space_group_name_H-M   'P 1'
#
loop_
_entity.id
_entity.type
_entity.pdbx_description
1 polymer ?
#
loop_
_entity_poly.entity_id
_entity_poly.type
_entity_poly.pdbx_seq_one_letter_code
_entity_poly.pdbx_strand_id
1 'polypeptide(L)'
;MASPGCLWLLAVALLPWTCASRALQHLDPPAPLPLVIWHGMGDSCCNPLSMGAIKKMVEKKIPGIYVLSLEIGKTLMEDVENSFFLNVNSQVTTVCQALAKDPKLQQGYNAMGFSQGGQFLRAVAQRCPSPPMINLISVGGQHQVPCA
;
A
#
# COMPACT_ATOMS: atom_id res chain seq x y z
N MET A 1 -18.27 63.49 56.08
CA MET A 1 -16.86 63.22 55.70
C MET A 1 -16.87 62.65 54.29
N ALA A 2 -15.87 63.01 53.50
CA ALA A 2 -15.88 63.05 52.05
C ALA A 2 -15.62 61.70 51.34
N SER A 3 -16.30 61.52 50.20
CA SER A 3 -15.87 60.86 48.94
C SER A 3 -15.41 59.39 48.93
N PRO A 4 -15.22 58.77 47.75
CA PRO A 4 -16.00 58.80 46.50
C PRO A 4 -16.32 57.35 46.03
N GLY A 5 -17.36 57.07 45.25
CA GLY A 5 -17.33 57.27 43.80
C GLY A 5 -16.31 56.36 43.12
N CYS A 6 -16.70 55.15 42.72
CA CYS A 6 -15.95 54.39 41.71
C CYS A 6 -16.94 53.67 40.79
N LEU A 7 -17.45 54.44 39.81
CA LEU A 7 -18.01 53.90 38.59
C LEU A 7 -16.92 53.05 37.92
N TRP A 8 -17.04 51.73 38.01
CA TRP A 8 -16.27 50.85 37.14
C TRP A 8 -16.90 50.91 35.76
N LEU A 9 -16.30 51.75 34.93
CA LEU A 9 -16.58 51.90 33.51
C LEU A 9 -16.49 50.52 32.83
N LEU A 10 -17.55 50.24 32.07
CA LEU A 10 -17.66 49.17 31.09
C LEU A 10 -16.46 49.21 30.13
N ALA A 11 -15.59 48.22 30.21
CA ALA A 11 -14.71 47.84 29.11
C ALA A 11 -15.17 46.49 28.58
N VAL A 12 -16.30 46.47 27.85
CA VAL A 12 -16.62 45.35 26.98
C VAL A 12 -15.59 45.39 25.86
N ALA A 13 -14.56 44.57 25.98
CA ALA A 13 -13.59 44.37 24.93
C ALA A 13 -14.34 43.86 23.69
N LEU A 14 -14.53 44.75 22.72
CA LEU A 14 -14.88 44.40 21.35
C LEU A 14 -13.68 43.66 20.75
N LEU A 15 -13.50 42.39 21.15
CA LEU A 15 -12.70 41.47 20.38
C LEU A 15 -13.39 41.35 19.03
N PRO A 16 -12.78 41.81 17.92
CA PRO A 16 -13.37 41.60 16.62
C PRO A 16 -13.47 40.09 16.45
N TRP A 17 -14.71 39.60 16.45
CA TRP A 17 -15.07 38.25 16.10
C TRP A 17 -14.75 38.11 14.61
N THR A 18 -13.47 37.96 14.31
CA THR A 18 -13.05 37.52 13.00
C THR A 18 -13.56 36.09 12.91
N CYS A 19 -14.75 35.95 12.32
CA CYS A 19 -15.11 34.75 11.59
C CYS A 19 -14.06 34.58 10.50
N ALA A 20 -12.87 34.10 10.89
CA ALA A 20 -11.99 33.41 9.98
C ALA A 20 -12.79 32.16 9.59
N SER A 21 -13.54 32.29 8.50
CA SER A 21 -14.04 31.15 7.76
C SER A 21 -12.82 30.26 7.53
N ARG A 22 -12.67 29.21 8.36
CA ARG A 22 -11.84 28.07 7.99
C ARG A 22 -12.46 27.59 6.71
N ALA A 23 -11.88 28.00 5.57
CA ALA A 23 -12.11 27.35 4.31
C ALA A 23 -12.00 25.86 4.63
N LEU A 24 -13.10 25.13 4.46
CA LEU A 24 -13.07 23.69 4.49
C LEU A 24 -11.98 23.32 3.48
N GLN A 25 -10.81 22.93 3.98
CA GLN A 25 -9.84 22.26 3.15
C GLN A 25 -10.62 21.10 2.57
N HIS A 26 -10.85 21.15 1.26
CA HIS A 26 -11.31 20.02 0.50
C HIS A 26 -10.23 18.96 0.74
N LEU A 27 -10.43 18.10 1.75
CA LEU A 27 -9.54 16.99 1.98
C LEU A 27 -9.74 16.12 0.76
N ASP A 28 -8.75 16.13 -0.13
CA ASP A 28 -8.69 15.14 -1.19
C ASP A 28 -8.98 13.77 -0.55
N PRO A 29 -9.88 12.96 -1.14
CA PRO A 29 -10.15 11.63 -0.60
C PRO A 29 -8.80 10.91 -0.42
N PRO A 30 -8.63 10.16 0.68
CA PRO A 30 -7.35 9.53 0.98
C PRO A 30 -6.89 8.72 -0.23
N ALA A 31 -5.63 8.94 -0.62
CA ALA A 31 -5.06 8.30 -1.80
C ALA A 31 -5.26 6.77 -1.73
N PRO A 32 -5.57 6.12 -2.86
CA PRO A 32 -5.81 4.67 -2.87
C PRO A 32 -4.56 3.93 -2.37
N LEU A 33 -4.77 2.94 -1.50
CA LEU A 33 -3.69 2.09 -1.01
C LEU A 33 -2.98 1.41 -2.19
N PRO A 34 -1.63 1.37 -2.19
CA PRO A 34 -0.85 0.63 -3.18
C PRO A 34 -1.26 -0.83 -3.29
N LEU A 35 -1.01 -1.42 -4.47
CA LEU A 35 -1.15 -2.84 -4.72
C LEU A 35 0.19 -3.46 -5.08
N VAL A 36 0.58 -4.50 -4.35
CA VAL A 36 1.72 -5.37 -4.67
C VAL A 36 1.18 -6.64 -5.32
N ILE A 37 1.70 -7.00 -6.50
CA ILE A 37 1.34 -8.22 -7.23
C ILE A 37 2.51 -9.18 -7.21
N TRP A 38 2.24 -10.46 -6.93
CA TRP A 38 3.18 -11.56 -7.12
C TRP A 38 2.59 -12.60 -8.08
N HIS A 39 3.25 -12.78 -9.22
CA HIS A 39 2.85 -13.72 -10.26
C HIS A 39 3.01 -15.20 -9.83
N GLY A 40 2.46 -16.09 -10.66
CA GLY A 40 2.56 -17.53 -10.48
C GLY A 40 3.78 -18.16 -11.17
N MET A 41 3.89 -19.47 -11.05
CA MET A 41 4.92 -20.27 -11.72
C MET A 41 4.83 -20.14 -13.25
N GLY A 42 5.96 -19.92 -13.92
CA GLY A 42 6.05 -19.81 -15.39
C GLY A 42 5.58 -18.49 -16.00
N ASP A 43 5.27 -17.49 -15.17
CA ASP A 43 4.91 -16.13 -15.60
C ASP A 43 5.98 -15.12 -15.15
N SER A 44 5.81 -13.84 -15.49
CA SER A 44 6.67 -12.74 -15.04
C SER A 44 5.86 -11.53 -14.55
N CYS A 45 6.54 -10.58 -13.93
CA CYS A 45 5.97 -9.32 -13.45
C CYS A 45 5.13 -8.58 -14.51
N CYS A 46 5.50 -8.72 -15.77
CA CYS A 46 5.25 -7.66 -16.75
C CYS A 46 4.72 -8.16 -18.09
N ASN A 47 4.36 -9.43 -18.21
CA ASN A 47 3.74 -9.99 -19.41
C ASN A 47 2.42 -9.26 -19.75
N PRO A 48 2.29 -8.62 -20.94
CA PRO A 48 1.11 -7.85 -21.31
C PRO A 48 -0.21 -8.63 -21.32
N LEU A 49 -0.16 -9.95 -21.51
CA LEU A 49 -1.34 -10.83 -21.55
C LEU A 49 -1.73 -11.38 -20.18
N SER A 50 -0.86 -11.25 -19.17
CA SER A 50 -1.07 -11.74 -17.80
C SER A 50 -0.97 -10.59 -16.79
N MET A 51 0.11 -10.49 -16.01
CA MET A 51 0.25 -9.48 -14.95
C MET A 51 0.17 -8.04 -15.46
N GLY A 52 0.65 -7.79 -16.68
CA GLY A 52 0.49 -6.49 -17.34
C GLY A 52 -0.97 -6.14 -17.63
N ALA A 53 -1.81 -7.12 -17.98
CA ALA A 53 -3.25 -6.93 -18.15
C ALA A 53 -3.94 -6.67 -16.81
N ILE A 54 -3.57 -7.40 -15.75
CA ILE A 54 -4.09 -7.19 -14.38
C ILE A 54 -3.75 -5.79 -13.89
N LYS A 55 -2.48 -5.37 -14.01
CA LYS A 55 -2.04 -4.03 -13.62
C LYS A 55 -2.84 -2.94 -14.34
N LYS A 56 -2.97 -3.01 -15.67
CA LYS A 56 -3.75 -2.07 -16.47
C LYS A 56 -5.23 -2.04 -16.06
N MET A 57 -5.82 -3.19 -15.76
CA MET A 57 -7.20 -3.28 -15.32
C MET A 57 -7.41 -2.56 -13.98
N VAL A 58 -6.52 -2.79 -13.01
CA VAL A 58 -6.58 -2.15 -11.68
C VAL A 58 -6.41 -0.65 -11.80
N GLU A 59 -5.39 -0.18 -12.54
CA GLU A 59 -5.14 1.26 -12.75
C GLU A 59 -6.32 1.95 -13.45
N LYS A 60 -7.01 1.27 -14.37
CA LYS A 60 -8.21 1.79 -15.04
C LYS A 60 -9.41 1.91 -14.08
N LYS A 61 -9.55 0.99 -13.13
CA LYS A 61 -10.70 0.95 -12.21
C LYS A 61 -10.48 1.78 -10.94
N ILE A 62 -9.23 2.01 -10.56
CA ILE A 62 -8.85 2.78 -9.37
C ILE A 62 -7.84 3.86 -9.81
N PRO A 63 -8.32 5.03 -10.29
CA PRO A 63 -7.45 6.10 -10.74
C PRO A 63 -6.48 6.55 -9.63
N GLY A 64 -5.20 6.71 -9.97
CA GLY A 64 -4.16 7.17 -9.04
C GLY A 64 -3.54 6.08 -8.15
N ILE A 65 -3.97 4.81 -8.27
CA ILE A 65 -3.34 3.71 -7.52
C ILE A 65 -1.91 3.44 -7.97
N TYR A 66 -1.02 3.18 -7.02
CA TYR A 66 0.32 2.68 -7.30
C TYR A 66 0.32 1.14 -7.34
N VAL A 67 0.70 0.55 -8.49
CA VAL A 67 0.81 -0.91 -8.65
C VAL A 67 2.25 -1.34 -8.88
N LEU A 68 2.78 -2.09 -7.91
CA LEU A 68 4.08 -2.75 -7.97
C LEU A 68 3.87 -4.23 -8.32
N SER A 69 4.25 -4.62 -9.54
CA SER A 69 4.32 -6.04 -9.91
C SER A 69 5.74 -6.53 -9.65
N LEU A 70 5.91 -7.49 -8.75
CA LEU A 70 7.22 -7.96 -8.30
C LEU A 70 7.93 -8.70 -9.43
N GLU A 71 9.21 -8.37 -9.64
CA GLU A 71 10.16 -9.05 -10.53
C GLU A 71 11.28 -9.64 -9.66
N ILE A 72 11.50 -10.95 -9.77
CA ILE A 72 12.54 -11.69 -9.04
C ILE A 72 13.67 -12.05 -10.01
N GLY A 73 14.56 -11.10 -10.23
CA GLY A 73 15.68 -11.24 -11.17
C GLY A 73 16.08 -9.88 -11.71
N LYS A 74 16.98 -9.85 -12.69
CA LYS A 74 17.38 -8.66 -13.43
C LYS A 74 16.71 -8.55 -14.80
N THR A 75 16.08 -9.64 -15.26
CA THR A 75 15.40 -9.72 -16.56
C THR A 75 14.13 -10.55 -16.45
N LEU A 76 13.20 -10.34 -17.39
CA LEU A 76 11.95 -11.12 -17.46
C LEU A 76 12.17 -12.63 -17.63
N MET A 77 13.25 -13.04 -18.32
CA MET A 77 13.56 -14.47 -18.44
C MET A 77 14.06 -15.06 -17.13
N GLU A 78 14.92 -14.33 -16.42
CA GLU A 78 15.38 -14.72 -15.08
C GLU A 78 14.20 -14.77 -14.08
N ASP A 79 13.24 -13.85 -14.18
CA ASP A 79 12.01 -13.85 -13.37
C ASP A 79 11.16 -15.13 -13.58
N VAL A 80 10.99 -15.52 -14.84
CA VAL A 80 10.30 -16.77 -15.20
C VAL A 80 11.07 -17.98 -14.67
N GLU A 81 12.38 -18.07 -14.89
CA GLU A 81 13.20 -19.20 -14.43
C GLU A 81 13.24 -19.31 -12.91
N ASN A 82 13.37 -18.18 -12.20
CA ASN A 82 13.39 -18.12 -10.75
C ASN A 82 12.06 -18.57 -10.14
N SER A 83 10.95 -18.44 -10.86
CA SER A 83 9.65 -18.99 -10.41
C SER A 83 9.66 -20.52 -10.24
N PHE A 84 10.59 -21.22 -10.89
CA PHE A 84 10.81 -22.67 -10.78
C PHE A 84 12.00 -23.03 -9.89
N PHE A 85 13.14 -22.36 -10.09
CA PHE A 85 14.44 -22.88 -9.64
C PHE A 85 15.05 -22.15 -8.44
N LEU A 86 14.57 -20.94 -8.10
CA LEU A 86 15.12 -20.17 -7.00
C LEU A 86 14.46 -20.54 -5.67
N ASN A 87 15.27 -20.74 -4.63
CA ASN A 87 14.78 -21.03 -3.29
C ASN A 87 13.79 -19.96 -2.80
N VAL A 88 12.56 -20.38 -2.47
CA VAL A 88 11.47 -19.47 -2.09
C VAL A 88 11.79 -18.65 -0.83
N ASN A 89 12.58 -19.18 0.13
CA ASN A 89 12.98 -18.40 1.30
C ASN A 89 13.87 -17.21 0.91
N SER A 90 14.74 -17.39 -0.09
CA SER A 90 15.54 -16.31 -0.66
C SER A 90 14.64 -15.30 -1.39
N GLN A 91 13.68 -15.78 -2.19
CA GLN A 91 12.72 -14.90 -2.87
C GLN A 91 11.94 -14.02 -1.88
N VAL A 92 11.39 -14.61 -0.83
CA VAL A 92 10.67 -13.87 0.22
C VAL A 92 11.58 -12.83 0.88
N THR A 93 12.83 -13.17 1.15
CA THR A 93 13.81 -12.22 1.73
C THR A 93 14.07 -11.04 0.77
N THR A 94 14.30 -11.31 -0.51
CA THR A 94 14.47 -10.30 -1.55
C THR A 94 13.25 -9.38 -1.64
N VAL A 95 12.04 -9.95 -1.65
CA VAL A 95 10.80 -9.19 -1.69
C VAL A 95 10.64 -8.32 -0.44
N CYS A 96 10.85 -8.86 0.77
CA CYS A 96 10.80 -8.07 2.00
C CYS A 96 11.74 -6.86 1.94
N GLN A 97 12.95 -7.03 1.41
CA GLN A 97 13.91 -5.93 1.24
C GLN A 97 13.45 -4.90 0.20
N ALA A 98 12.85 -5.34 -0.90
CA ALA A 98 12.31 -4.44 -1.92
C ALA A 98 11.15 -3.61 -1.37
N LEU A 99 10.20 -4.25 -0.67
CA LEU A 99 9.05 -3.59 -0.06
C LEU A 99 9.46 -2.57 1.01
N ALA A 100 10.46 -2.91 1.84
CA ALA A 100 10.99 -2.01 2.86
C ALA A 100 11.66 -0.74 2.27
N LYS A 101 12.21 -0.82 1.06
CA LYS A 101 12.88 0.30 0.38
C LYS A 101 11.93 1.20 -0.41
N ASP A 102 10.70 0.75 -0.67
CA ASP A 102 9.74 1.55 -1.44
C ASP A 102 8.98 2.52 -0.52
N PRO A 103 9.21 3.85 -0.65
CA PRO A 103 8.56 4.84 0.21
C PRO A 103 7.04 4.88 0.04
N LYS A 104 6.50 4.44 -1.11
CA LYS A 104 5.05 4.47 -1.38
C LYS A 104 4.28 3.43 -0.57
N LEU A 105 4.96 2.40 -0.08
CA LEU A 105 4.36 1.28 0.65
C LEU A 105 4.38 1.48 2.17
N GLN A 106 5.08 2.49 2.68
CA GLN A 106 5.37 2.64 4.11
C GLN A 106 4.13 2.86 4.98
N GLN A 107 3.06 3.42 4.41
CA GLN A 107 1.75 3.59 5.07
C GLN A 107 0.84 2.37 4.92
N GLY A 108 1.37 1.28 4.38
CA GLY A 108 0.68 0.02 4.14
C GLY A 108 0.31 -0.21 2.69
N TYR A 109 0.06 -1.47 2.35
CA TYR A 109 -0.25 -1.90 0.99
C TYR A 109 -1.20 -3.10 0.96
N ASN A 110 -1.99 -3.19 -0.09
CA ASN A 110 -2.70 -4.42 -0.43
C ASN A 110 -1.78 -5.34 -1.23
N ALA A 111 -1.97 -6.65 -1.11
CA ALA A 111 -1.19 -7.64 -1.82
C ALA A 111 -2.11 -8.61 -2.58
N MET A 112 -1.74 -8.96 -3.81
CA MET A 112 -2.48 -9.91 -4.64
C MET A 112 -1.52 -10.95 -5.23
N GLY A 113 -1.71 -12.21 -4.87
CA GLY A 113 -0.87 -13.32 -5.32
C GLY A 113 -1.62 -14.27 -6.23
N PHE A 114 -1.03 -14.60 -7.38
CA PHE A 114 -1.60 -15.53 -8.35
C PHE A 114 -0.93 -16.90 -8.25
N SER A 115 -1.74 -17.97 -8.18
CA SER A 115 -1.23 -19.34 -7.99
C SER A 115 -0.22 -19.38 -6.83
N GLN A 116 1.02 -19.84 -7.06
CA GLN A 116 2.02 -19.92 -6.00
C GLN A 116 2.36 -18.58 -5.31
N GLY A 117 2.18 -17.46 -6.01
CA GLY A 117 2.38 -16.11 -5.46
C GLY A 117 1.48 -15.83 -4.24
N GLY A 118 0.35 -16.52 -4.11
CA GLY A 118 -0.56 -16.41 -2.96
C GLY A 118 0.09 -16.86 -1.65
N GLN A 119 0.65 -18.07 -1.60
CA GLN A 119 1.36 -18.55 -0.42
C GLN A 119 2.70 -17.83 -0.20
N PHE A 120 3.32 -17.30 -1.24
CA PHE A 120 4.55 -16.51 -1.11
C PHE A 120 4.27 -15.16 -0.44
N LEU A 121 3.22 -14.46 -0.83
CA LEU A 121 2.78 -13.23 -0.15
C LEU A 121 2.28 -13.50 1.26
N ARG A 122 1.65 -14.65 1.52
CA ARG A 122 1.36 -15.07 2.90
C ARG A 122 2.65 -15.20 3.73
N ALA A 123 3.72 -15.76 3.16
CA ALA A 123 5.01 -15.84 3.84
C ALA A 123 5.62 -14.46 4.11
N VAL A 124 5.48 -13.49 3.19
CA VAL A 124 5.86 -12.08 3.41
C VAL A 124 5.11 -11.51 4.61
N ALA A 125 3.78 -11.65 4.64
CA ALA A 125 2.96 -11.15 5.75
C ALA A 125 3.39 -11.73 7.11
N GLN A 126 3.78 -13.01 7.14
CA GLN A 126 4.22 -13.70 8.36
C GLN A 126 5.66 -13.38 8.78
N ARG A 127 6.55 -13.01 7.86
CA ARG A 127 8.00 -12.87 8.11
C ARG A 127 8.50 -11.43 8.17
N CYS A 128 7.88 -10.51 7.44
CA CYS A 128 8.27 -9.11 7.41
C CYS A 128 7.05 -8.19 7.52
N PRO A 129 6.53 -7.94 8.73
CA PRO A 129 5.29 -7.19 8.95
C PRO A 129 5.39 -5.68 8.69
N SER A 130 6.55 -5.19 8.22
CA SER A 130 6.81 -3.77 7.94
C SER A 130 7.47 -3.64 6.56
N PRO A 131 6.89 -2.88 5.61
CA PRO A 131 5.62 -2.15 5.73
C PRO A 131 4.39 -3.07 5.95
N PRO A 132 3.29 -2.56 6.54
CA PRO A 132 2.16 -3.40 6.89
C PRO A 132 1.33 -3.82 5.67
N MET A 133 1.18 -5.12 5.47
CA MET A 133 0.22 -5.66 4.51
C MET A 133 -1.20 -5.52 5.09
N ILE A 134 -2.09 -4.84 4.35
CA ILE A 134 -3.46 -4.53 4.79
C ILE A 134 -4.44 -5.64 4.40
N ASN A 135 -4.53 -5.93 3.11
CA ASN A 135 -5.33 -7.04 2.59
C ASN A 135 -4.45 -7.98 1.77
N LEU A 136 -4.66 -9.28 1.92
CA LEU A 136 -4.08 -10.32 1.07
C LEU A 136 -5.18 -10.97 0.23
N ILE A 137 -5.07 -10.85 -1.09
CA ILE A 137 -5.94 -11.50 -2.07
C ILE A 137 -5.16 -12.66 -2.68
N SER A 138 -5.57 -13.90 -2.41
CA SER A 138 -4.99 -15.09 -3.06
C SER A 138 -5.90 -15.57 -4.19
N VAL A 139 -5.38 -15.51 -5.42
CA VAL A 139 -6.08 -15.98 -6.62
C VAL A 139 -5.58 -17.37 -6.97
N GLY A 140 -6.26 -18.39 -6.43
CA GLY A 140 -5.95 -19.80 -6.68
C GLY A 140 -4.65 -20.31 -6.03
N GLY A 141 -4.22 -19.71 -4.91
CA GLY A 141 -3.00 -20.11 -4.21
C GLY A 141 -3.13 -21.40 -3.41
N GLN A 142 -2.01 -22.14 -3.29
CA GLN A 142 -1.95 -23.44 -2.63
C GLN A 142 -1.47 -23.26 -1.18
N HIS A 143 -2.38 -22.85 -0.30
CA HIS A 143 -2.03 -22.56 1.10
C HIS A 143 -1.75 -23.81 1.95
N GLN A 144 -2.25 -24.96 1.52
CA GLN A 144 -1.94 -26.28 2.05
C GLN A 144 -1.18 -27.08 0.99
N VAL A 145 -0.43 -28.08 1.43
CA VAL A 145 0.24 -29.02 0.51
C VAL A 145 -0.84 -29.66 -0.37
N PRO A 146 -0.66 -29.71 -1.71
CA PRO A 146 -1.55 -30.48 -2.58
C PRO A 146 -1.67 -31.90 -2.02
N CYS A 147 -2.90 -32.35 -1.78
CA CYS A 147 -3.13 -33.73 -1.35
C CYS A 147 -2.62 -34.64 -2.48
N ALA A 148 -1.54 -35.35 -2.22
CA ALA A 148 -1.03 -36.43 -3.07
C ALA A 148 -1.72 -37.75 -2.68
#